data_AF-A0A6L4YIJ1-F1
#
_entry.id   AF-A0A6L4YIJ1-F1
#
_cell.length_a   1.000
_cell.length_b   1.000
_cell.length_c   1.000
_cell.angle_alpha   90.00
_cell.angle_beta   90.00
_cell.angle_gamma   90.00
#
_symmetry.space_group_name_H-M   'P 1'
#
loop_
_entity.id
_entity.type
_entity.pdbx_description
1 polymer ?
#
loop_
_entity_poly.entity_id
_entity_poly.type
_entity_poly.pdbx_seq_one_letter_code
_entity_poly.pdbx_strand_id
1 'polypeptide(L)'
;MENAAASTHVLKFVSPAARRNGRDDRTRLARVGDWMARHRRSIIGLQWVIVIFYTVLVALPAFLPHPLPESRLFSGNFGASSFIDPNVCLASGEPVLQEKMPTLTPWHDKLVLFAQFAFWGVWWPFVILSMMLMGRVWCGVFCPEGALTEFVSRHGRGGAIPKWVRWSGWPVVAFALTTIYGQLISVYEYPKAVLLILGGSTAAAMVAGYLWGKGKRVWCRYLCPVSGVFALLARLAPFAFRVDRAVWDRHPEKRAAIDCAPLLDVKHLQGMSQCHACGRCSDHREAVTLVPRSPHAEIMGLQHAGTPEALLLVFGIFGVAMGAFQWSANPWFVAAKTAAAEWLVTHEILWPLDDSPAWWLLTRYPEANDVFTWLDGIGILAYIGSVTLVLGGFIFLNLVVAARLVRTDWRRIALGLTPLAGASLFLGLTMLTLTQLRAEGFSFAWLTWARDGLLTGAVLWSLHLGFRLLRAGAGLRATLPAMLPYALATGAVTAAWLLQFHRG
;
A
#
# COMPACT_ATOMS: atom_id res chain seq x y z
N MET A 1 -16.95 47.25 19.75
CA MET A 1 -15.91 46.21 19.57
C MET A 1 -16.62 44.91 19.23
N GLU A 2 -16.94 44.77 17.95
CA GLU A 2 -17.80 43.75 17.37
C GLU A 2 -16.99 42.55 16.85
N ASN A 3 -17.51 41.35 17.15
CA ASN A 3 -17.57 40.15 16.32
C ASN A 3 -16.44 39.85 15.33
N ALA A 4 -15.59 38.88 15.69
CA ALA A 4 -14.90 38.02 14.71
C ALA A 4 -15.55 36.63 14.73
N ALA A 5 -16.56 36.45 13.88
CA ALA A 5 -17.25 35.19 13.68
C ALA A 5 -16.28 34.13 13.14
N ALA A 6 -16.13 33.03 13.88
CA ALA A 6 -15.49 31.82 13.43
C ALA A 6 -16.30 31.20 12.28
N SER A 7 -15.85 31.40 11.04
CA SER A 7 -16.39 30.69 9.86
C SER A 7 -16.02 29.20 9.96
N THR A 8 -16.90 28.42 10.58
CA THR A 8 -16.99 26.96 10.38
C THR A 8 -17.30 26.70 8.91
N HIS A 9 -16.26 26.39 8.12
CA HIS A 9 -16.47 25.78 6.82
C HIS A 9 -17.06 24.38 7.02
N VAL A 10 -18.39 24.34 6.98
CA VAL A 10 -19.19 23.12 6.88
C VAL A 10 -18.69 22.36 5.66
N LEU A 11 -18.11 21.18 5.89
CA LEU A 11 -17.93 20.15 4.87
C LEU A 11 -19.22 20.08 4.04
N LYS A 12 -19.16 20.41 2.73
CA LYS A 12 -20.31 20.26 1.82
C LYS A 12 -20.61 18.78 1.64
N PHE A 13 -21.27 18.20 2.62
CA PHE A 13 -21.96 16.94 2.49
C PHE A 13 -23.22 17.20 1.66
N VAL A 14 -23.54 16.30 0.73
CA VAL A 14 -24.90 16.22 0.23
C VAL A 14 -25.74 15.81 1.44
N SER A 15 -26.52 16.75 2.00
CA SER A 15 -27.40 16.47 3.13
C SER A 15 -28.28 15.28 2.77
N PRO A 16 -28.23 14.16 3.51
CA PRO A 16 -29.33 13.21 3.47
C PRO A 16 -30.56 13.98 3.94
N ALA A 17 -31.66 13.85 3.21
CA ALA A 17 -32.93 14.43 3.60
C ALA A 17 -33.17 14.19 5.09
N ALA A 18 -33.37 15.28 5.84
CA ALA A 18 -33.88 15.18 7.19
C ALA A 18 -35.14 14.30 7.15
N ARG A 19 -35.25 13.33 8.07
CA ARG A 19 -36.44 12.47 8.19
C ARG A 19 -37.68 13.35 8.22
N ARG A 20 -38.39 13.46 7.11
CA ARG A 20 -39.75 13.99 7.04
C ARG A 20 -40.68 12.79 7.06
N ASN A 21 -41.47 12.67 8.12
CA ASN A 21 -42.67 11.83 8.20
C ASN A 21 -42.52 10.36 7.76
N GLY A 22 -42.10 9.48 8.67
CA GLY A 22 -42.53 8.06 8.70
C GLY A 22 -42.24 7.16 7.49
N ARG A 23 -41.59 7.65 6.42
CA ARG A 23 -41.10 6.87 5.28
C ARG A 23 -39.61 6.59 5.42
N ASP A 24 -39.21 5.36 5.13
CA ASP A 24 -37.82 4.91 5.11
C ASP A 24 -37.09 5.48 3.87
N ASP A 25 -36.90 6.81 3.83
CA ASP A 25 -36.16 7.54 2.78
C ASP A 25 -34.63 7.34 2.95
N ARG A 26 -34.20 6.16 3.39
CA ARG A 26 -32.79 5.81 3.43
C ARG A 26 -32.28 5.63 2.00
N THR A 27 -31.26 6.41 1.67
CA THR A 27 -30.51 6.26 0.43
C THR A 27 -30.06 4.79 0.28
N ARG A 28 -29.94 4.31 -0.96
CA ARG A 28 -29.46 2.94 -1.23
C ARG A 28 -28.14 2.64 -0.50
N LEU A 29 -27.27 3.65 -0.39
CA LEU A 29 -26.00 3.55 0.30
C LEU A 29 -26.15 3.43 1.83
N ALA A 30 -27.07 4.17 2.45
CA ALA A 30 -27.36 4.00 3.88
C ALA A 30 -27.83 2.56 4.18
N ARG A 31 -28.68 2.00 3.30
CA ARG A 31 -29.13 0.61 3.40
C ARG A 31 -27.99 -0.41 3.30
N VAL A 32 -26.94 -0.12 2.53
CA VAL A 32 -25.72 -0.97 2.49
C VAL A 32 -25.03 -0.98 3.85
N GLY A 33 -24.86 0.18 4.49
CA GLY A 33 -24.29 0.27 5.84
C GLY A 33 -25.10 -0.54 6.87
N ASP A 34 -26.42 -0.46 6.81
CA ASP A 34 -27.31 -1.19 7.71
C ASP A 34 -27.32 -2.69 7.40
N TRP A 35 -27.24 -3.06 6.12
CA TRP A 35 -27.09 -4.45 5.70
C TRP A 35 -25.81 -5.04 6.28
N MET A 36 -24.68 -4.31 6.25
CA MET A 36 -23.42 -4.74 6.84
C MET A 36 -23.52 -4.92 8.36
N ALA A 37 -24.24 -4.03 9.05
CA ALA A 37 -24.48 -4.15 10.49
C ALA A 37 -25.32 -5.40 10.83
N ARG A 38 -26.39 -5.65 10.07
CA ARG A 38 -27.31 -6.80 10.27
C ARG A 38 -26.69 -8.14 9.90
N HIS A 39 -25.91 -8.20 8.81
CA HIS A 39 -25.31 -9.44 8.29
C HIS A 39 -23.88 -9.66 8.82
N ARG A 40 -23.64 -9.26 10.08
CA ARG A 40 -22.31 -9.36 10.68
C ARG A 40 -21.79 -10.80 10.73
N ARG A 41 -22.68 -11.77 10.94
CA ARG A 41 -22.33 -13.21 10.93
C ARG A 41 -21.79 -13.65 9.57
N SER A 42 -22.41 -13.21 8.47
CA SER A 42 -21.94 -13.49 7.10
C SER A 42 -20.58 -12.85 6.83
N ILE A 43 -20.35 -11.62 7.30
CA ILE A 43 -19.04 -10.95 7.20
C ILE A 43 -17.96 -11.73 7.96
N ILE A 44 -18.26 -12.23 9.16
CA ILE A 44 -17.33 -13.05 9.94
C ILE A 44 -17.06 -14.39 9.25
N GLY A 45 -18.08 -15.02 8.66
CA GLY A 45 -17.90 -16.24 7.85
C GLY A 45 -16.96 -16.00 6.66
N LEU A 46 -17.20 -14.92 5.91
CA LEU A 46 -16.33 -14.50 4.80
C LEU A 46 -14.89 -14.22 5.27
N GLN A 47 -14.73 -13.58 6.43
CA GLN A 47 -13.40 -13.35 7.04
C GLN A 47 -12.65 -14.66 7.26
N TRP A 48 -13.31 -15.69 7.80
CA TRP A 48 -12.68 -16.97 8.05
C TRP A 48 -12.35 -17.74 6.76
N VAL A 49 -13.21 -17.67 5.74
CA VAL A 49 -12.90 -18.21 4.41
C VAL A 49 -11.62 -17.57 3.87
N ILE A 50 -11.50 -16.24 3.99
CA ILE A 50 -10.31 -15.52 3.55
C ILE A 50 -9.09 -15.86 4.39
N VAL A 51 -9.23 -16.00 5.72
CA VAL A 51 -8.12 -16.43 6.59
C VAL A 51 -7.61 -17.80 6.16
N ILE A 52 -8.50 -18.78 5.94
CA ILE A 52 -8.11 -20.12 5.50
C ILE A 52 -7.40 -20.06 4.15
N PHE A 53 -7.99 -19.34 3.18
CA PHE A 53 -7.40 -19.16 1.86
C PHE A 53 -6.00 -18.51 1.94
N TYR A 54 -5.86 -17.44 2.70
CA TYR A 54 -4.60 -16.74 2.93
C TYR A 54 -3.56 -17.64 3.61
N THR A 55 -3.95 -18.39 4.65
CA THR A 55 -3.05 -19.33 5.34
C THR A 55 -2.54 -20.41 4.39
N VAL A 56 -3.41 -20.96 3.54
CA VAL A 56 -2.99 -21.94 2.52
C VAL A 56 -2.00 -21.30 1.54
N LEU A 57 -2.31 -20.12 0.99
CA LEU A 57 -1.43 -19.46 0.01
C LEU A 57 -0.07 -19.03 0.58
N VAL A 58 0.00 -18.67 1.86
CA VAL A 58 1.24 -18.19 2.48
C VAL A 58 2.06 -19.33 3.08
N ALA A 59 1.42 -20.30 3.74
CA ALA A 59 2.14 -21.36 4.44
C ALA A 59 2.51 -22.52 3.53
N LEU A 60 1.59 -23.00 2.69
CA LEU A 60 1.82 -24.24 1.92
C LEU A 60 2.98 -24.11 0.92
N PRO A 61 3.08 -23.05 0.09
CA PRO A 61 4.19 -22.89 -0.85
C PRO A 61 5.57 -22.81 -0.21
N ALA A 62 5.67 -22.40 1.06
CA ALA A 62 6.94 -22.28 1.76
C ALA A 62 7.60 -23.62 2.10
N PHE A 63 6.82 -24.71 2.13
CA PHE A 63 7.29 -26.07 2.40
C PHE A 63 7.38 -26.93 1.13
N LEU A 64 7.09 -26.37 -0.04
CA LEU A 64 7.23 -27.03 -1.33
C LEU A 64 8.60 -26.73 -1.93
N PRO A 65 9.11 -27.60 -2.81
CA PRO A 65 10.34 -27.32 -3.55
C PRO A 65 10.15 -26.09 -4.45
N HIS A 66 11.26 -25.44 -4.77
CA HIS A 66 11.25 -24.26 -5.65
C HIS A 66 10.86 -24.68 -7.07
N PRO A 67 9.99 -23.93 -7.77
CA PRO A 67 9.62 -24.26 -9.13
C PRO A 67 10.83 -24.20 -10.07
N LEU A 68 10.82 -25.07 -11.08
CA LEU A 68 11.85 -25.03 -12.11
C LEU A 68 11.76 -23.73 -12.94
N PRO A 69 12.88 -23.19 -13.46
CA PRO A 69 12.87 -21.95 -14.27
C PRO A 69 11.97 -22.03 -15.52
N GLU A 70 11.80 -23.22 -16.08
CA GLU A 70 10.90 -23.53 -17.20
C GLU A 70 9.43 -23.67 -16.81
N SER A 71 9.10 -23.77 -15.53
CA SER A 71 7.73 -23.97 -15.08
C SER A 71 6.88 -22.73 -15.39
N ARG A 72 5.67 -22.98 -15.88
CA ARG A 72 4.69 -21.97 -16.26
C ARG A 72 3.34 -22.26 -15.63
N LEU A 73 2.59 -21.20 -15.32
CA LEU A 73 1.29 -21.24 -14.64
C LEU A 73 0.14 -21.45 -15.62
N PHE A 74 0.11 -20.70 -16.74
CA PHE A 74 -1.03 -20.67 -17.68
C PHE A 74 -0.74 -21.39 -18.98
N SER A 75 0.52 -21.36 -19.46
CA SER A 75 0.87 -22.11 -20.66
C SER A 75 0.99 -23.61 -20.36
N GLY A 76 0.21 -24.41 -21.08
CA GLY A 76 0.33 -25.88 -21.10
C GLY A 76 1.41 -26.37 -22.07
N ASN A 77 2.04 -25.47 -22.80
CA ASN A 77 3.13 -25.79 -23.70
C ASN A 77 4.36 -26.01 -22.83
N PHE A 78 4.68 -27.30 -22.64
CA PHE A 78 5.96 -27.78 -22.19
C PHE A 78 7.07 -26.78 -22.54
N GLY A 79 7.64 -26.11 -21.54
CA GLY A 79 8.57 -25.00 -21.69
C GLY A 79 9.88 -25.42 -22.38
N ALA A 80 9.81 -25.71 -23.68
CA ALA A 80 10.98 -25.88 -24.54
C ALA A 80 11.44 -24.48 -24.95
N SER A 81 12.16 -23.81 -24.04
CA SER A 81 13.25 -22.95 -24.49
C SER A 81 14.42 -23.89 -24.70
N SER A 82 14.80 -24.09 -25.95
CA SER A 82 16.05 -24.76 -26.26
C SER A 82 17.20 -24.12 -25.48
N PHE A 83 18.17 -24.93 -25.07
CA PHE A 83 19.36 -24.46 -24.36
C PHE A 83 20.59 -24.69 -25.23
N ILE A 84 21.60 -23.86 -25.03
CA ILE A 84 22.92 -24.05 -25.63
C ILE A 84 23.70 -24.92 -24.64
N ASP A 85 24.04 -26.15 -25.03
CA ASP A 85 24.96 -26.97 -24.25
C ASP A 85 26.40 -26.51 -24.56
N PRO A 86 27.12 -25.90 -23.60
CA PRO A 86 28.48 -25.42 -23.84
C PRO A 86 29.48 -26.56 -24.14
N ASN A 87 29.10 -27.82 -23.90
CA ASN A 87 29.95 -28.98 -24.19
C ASN A 87 29.72 -29.55 -25.60
N VAL A 88 28.75 -29.03 -26.35
CA VAL A 88 28.37 -29.55 -27.67
C VAL A 88 28.44 -28.42 -28.70
N CYS A 89 29.53 -28.42 -29.47
CA CYS A 89 29.72 -27.54 -30.62
C CYS A 89 29.60 -28.32 -31.92
N LEU A 90 29.03 -27.71 -32.96
CA LEU A 90 29.12 -28.24 -34.31
C LEU A 90 30.58 -28.24 -34.78
N ALA A 91 30.92 -29.09 -35.76
CA ALA A 91 32.23 -29.08 -36.40
C ALA A 91 32.60 -27.70 -37.03
N SER A 92 31.60 -26.85 -37.25
CA SER A 92 31.73 -25.44 -37.69
C SER A 92 32.05 -24.44 -36.56
N GLY A 93 32.10 -24.87 -35.29
CA GLY A 93 32.34 -24.00 -34.13
C GLY A 93 31.09 -23.26 -33.61
N GLU A 94 29.91 -23.52 -34.20
CA GLU A 94 28.65 -22.94 -33.73
C GLU A 94 28.06 -23.74 -32.55
N PRO A 95 27.50 -23.06 -31.53
CA PRO A 95 26.83 -23.71 -30.41
C PRO A 95 25.59 -24.50 -30.86
N VAL A 96 25.46 -25.75 -30.40
CA VAL A 96 24.28 -26.57 -30.73
C VAL A 96 23.09 -26.14 -29.86
N LEU A 97 22.03 -25.70 -30.53
CA LEU A 97 20.74 -25.43 -29.92
C LEU A 97 20.04 -26.78 -29.64
N GLN A 98 20.04 -27.25 -28.38
CA GLN A 98 19.34 -28.47 -28.00
C GLN A 98 17.92 -28.16 -27.51
N GLU A 99 16.93 -28.89 -28.03
CA GLU A 99 15.56 -28.85 -27.50
C GLU A 99 15.54 -29.51 -26.12
N LYS A 100 15.15 -28.73 -25.09
CA LYS A 100 14.93 -29.27 -23.74
C LYS A 100 13.73 -30.20 -23.77
N MET A 101 13.88 -31.42 -23.23
CA MET A 101 12.77 -32.37 -23.15
C MET A 101 11.56 -31.72 -22.47
N PRO A 102 10.35 -31.89 -23.02
CA PRO A 102 9.14 -31.30 -22.48
C PRO A 102 8.82 -31.87 -21.09
N THR A 103 9.28 -31.21 -20.03
CA THR A 103 8.97 -31.61 -18.65
C THR A 103 7.56 -31.14 -18.28
N LEU A 104 6.70 -32.07 -17.88
CA LEU A 104 5.39 -31.75 -17.30
C LEU A 104 5.61 -30.98 -15.99
N THR A 105 5.20 -29.71 -15.95
CA THR A 105 5.24 -28.90 -14.73
C THR A 105 4.50 -29.63 -13.60
N PRO A 106 5.19 -29.98 -12.50
CA PRO A 106 4.56 -30.63 -11.36
C PRO A 106 3.42 -29.77 -10.78
N TRP A 107 2.45 -30.42 -10.13
CA TRP A 107 1.32 -29.72 -9.51
C TRP A 107 1.76 -28.72 -8.43
N HIS A 108 2.86 -29.00 -7.73
CA HIS A 108 3.39 -28.15 -6.68
C HIS A 108 4.00 -26.86 -7.24
N ASP A 109 4.71 -26.93 -8.37
CA ASP A 109 5.23 -25.74 -9.07
C ASP A 109 4.09 -24.81 -9.49
N LYS A 110 3.03 -25.36 -10.08
CA LYS A 110 1.84 -24.59 -10.46
C LYS A 110 1.20 -23.95 -9.23
N LEU A 111 1.17 -24.63 -8.10
CA LEU A 111 0.63 -24.08 -6.86
C LEU A 111 1.50 -22.93 -6.32
N VAL A 112 2.83 -23.04 -6.36
CA VAL A 112 3.74 -21.96 -5.96
C VAL A 112 3.56 -20.74 -6.86
N LEU A 113 3.60 -20.93 -8.18
CA LEU A 113 3.40 -19.86 -9.16
C LEU A 113 2.00 -19.24 -9.04
N PHE A 114 0.97 -20.06 -8.81
CA PHE A 114 -0.39 -19.58 -8.57
C PHE A 114 -0.46 -18.72 -7.31
N ALA A 115 0.18 -19.14 -6.22
CA ALA A 115 0.21 -18.35 -4.99
C ALA A 115 0.93 -17.02 -5.18
N GLN A 116 2.06 -17.02 -5.90
CA GLN A 116 2.80 -15.81 -6.26
C GLN A 116 1.94 -14.85 -7.10
N PHE A 117 1.25 -15.37 -8.12
CA PHE A 117 0.36 -14.58 -8.98
C PHE A 117 -0.88 -14.06 -8.24
N ALA A 118 -1.56 -14.92 -7.48
CA ALA A 118 -2.73 -14.54 -6.72
C ALA A 118 -2.40 -13.44 -5.70
N PHE A 119 -1.27 -13.57 -5.00
CA PHE A 119 -0.89 -12.66 -3.92
C PHE A 119 -0.26 -11.36 -4.42
N TRP A 120 0.78 -11.43 -5.26
CA TRP A 120 1.49 -10.23 -5.72
C TRP A 120 0.85 -9.64 -6.98
N GLY A 121 0.33 -10.49 -7.87
CA GLY A 121 -0.28 -10.06 -9.13
C GLY A 121 -1.70 -9.52 -8.99
N VAL A 122 -2.55 -10.14 -8.16
CA VAL A 122 -3.98 -9.77 -8.07
C VAL A 122 -4.32 -9.09 -6.75
N TRP A 123 -3.92 -9.69 -5.62
CA TRP A 123 -4.39 -9.28 -4.30
C TRP A 123 -3.94 -7.87 -3.93
N TRP A 124 -2.64 -7.53 -4.01
CA TRP A 124 -2.14 -6.20 -3.63
C TRP A 124 -2.66 -5.05 -4.51
N PRO A 125 -2.65 -5.13 -5.85
CA PRO A 125 -3.29 -4.13 -6.69
C PRO A 125 -4.77 -3.94 -6.36
N PHE A 126 -5.50 -5.05 -6.11
CA PHE A 126 -6.90 -5.01 -5.68
C PHE A 126 -7.07 -4.32 -4.33
N VAL A 127 -6.20 -4.60 -3.35
CA VAL A 127 -6.22 -3.93 -2.05
C VAL A 127 -6.07 -2.42 -2.22
N ILE A 128 -5.06 -1.95 -2.97
CA ILE A 128 -4.82 -0.51 -3.18
C ILE A 128 -6.03 0.16 -3.84
N LEU A 129 -6.54 -0.44 -4.91
CA LEU A 129 -7.73 0.08 -5.61
C LEU A 129 -8.95 0.12 -4.68
N SER A 130 -9.16 -0.93 -3.88
CA SER A 130 -10.26 -0.99 -2.90
C SER A 130 -10.15 0.11 -1.84
N MET A 131 -8.94 0.50 -1.41
CA MET A 131 -8.78 1.59 -0.44
C MET A 131 -9.21 2.94 -1.02
N MET A 132 -8.92 3.19 -2.30
CA MET A 132 -9.28 4.44 -2.96
C MET A 132 -10.78 4.51 -3.28
N LEU A 133 -11.39 3.39 -3.69
CA LEU A 133 -12.79 3.33 -4.09
C LEU A 133 -13.76 3.06 -2.94
N MET A 134 -13.31 2.33 -1.93
CA MET A 134 -14.15 1.84 -0.84
C MET A 134 -13.65 2.22 0.56
N GLY A 135 -12.58 3.00 0.67
CA GLY A 135 -11.94 3.28 1.95
C GLY A 135 -11.38 2.00 2.57
N ARG A 136 -11.25 1.95 3.90
CA ARG A 136 -10.64 0.79 4.58
C ARG A 136 -11.60 -0.39 4.80
N VAL A 137 -12.59 -0.58 3.92
CA VAL A 137 -13.50 -1.75 3.96
C VAL A 137 -12.71 -3.05 3.94
N TRP A 138 -11.64 -3.11 3.14
CA TRP A 138 -10.72 -4.24 3.13
C TRP A 138 -10.17 -4.56 4.54
N CYS A 139 -9.68 -3.56 5.28
CA CYS A 139 -9.23 -3.75 6.67
C CYS A 139 -10.34 -4.26 7.59
N GLY A 140 -11.60 -3.88 7.36
CA GLY A 140 -12.75 -4.22 8.20
C GLY A 140 -13.46 -5.54 7.86
N VAL A 141 -13.39 -5.97 6.59
CA VAL A 141 -14.17 -7.07 6.01
C VAL A 141 -13.28 -8.18 5.45
N PHE A 142 -12.21 -7.85 4.73
CA PHE A 142 -11.43 -8.85 3.97
C PHE A 142 -10.06 -9.18 4.59
N CYS A 143 -9.50 -8.31 5.42
CA CYS A 143 -8.13 -8.45 5.92
C CYS A 143 -7.99 -9.64 6.90
N PRO A 144 -7.17 -10.65 6.59
CA PRO A 144 -6.99 -11.84 7.43
C PRO A 144 -6.31 -11.50 8.77
N GLU A 145 -5.25 -10.68 8.75
CA GLU A 145 -4.57 -10.21 9.97
C GLU A 145 -5.55 -9.52 10.93
N GLY A 146 -6.47 -8.70 10.41
CA GLY A 146 -7.46 -8.00 11.20
C GLY A 146 -8.49 -8.93 11.84
N ALA A 147 -8.89 -10.00 11.14
CA ALA A 147 -9.78 -11.02 11.67
C ALA A 147 -9.09 -11.86 12.77
N LEU A 148 -7.86 -12.30 12.53
CA LEU A 148 -7.06 -13.07 13.48
C LEU A 148 -6.74 -12.27 14.74
N THR A 149 -6.30 -11.01 14.59
CA THR A 149 -6.05 -10.11 15.73
C THR A 149 -7.30 -9.97 16.59
N GLU A 150 -8.45 -9.73 15.95
CA GLU A 150 -9.70 -9.57 16.67
C GLU A 150 -10.12 -10.85 17.40
N PHE A 151 -10.03 -12.00 16.74
CA PHE A 151 -10.36 -13.29 17.32
C PHE A 151 -9.50 -13.62 18.54
N VAL A 152 -8.18 -13.49 18.41
CA VAL A 152 -7.23 -13.75 19.50
C VAL A 152 -7.41 -12.75 20.64
N SER A 153 -7.69 -11.48 20.32
CA SER A 153 -7.86 -10.45 21.33
C SER A 153 -9.06 -10.65 22.27
N ARG A 154 -10.04 -11.48 21.88
CA ARG A 154 -11.19 -11.84 22.75
C ARG A 154 -10.79 -12.82 23.85
N HIS A 155 -9.73 -13.59 23.62
CA HIS A 155 -9.17 -14.58 24.56
C HIS A 155 -7.83 -14.12 25.15
N GLY A 156 -7.45 -12.87 24.92
CA GLY A 156 -6.17 -12.29 25.33
C GLY A 156 -6.13 -11.75 26.76
N ARG A 157 -4.92 -11.50 27.25
CA ARG A 157 -4.63 -10.90 28.57
C ARG A 157 -5.31 -9.54 28.79
N GLY A 158 -5.56 -8.81 27.70
CA GLY A 158 -6.23 -7.51 27.78
C GLY A 158 -5.44 -6.46 28.56
N GLY A 159 -4.12 -6.41 28.40
CA GLY A 159 -3.29 -5.37 29.00
C GLY A 159 -3.60 -3.97 28.47
N ALA A 160 -3.21 -2.95 29.22
CA ALA A 160 -3.24 -1.58 28.73
C ALA A 160 -2.24 -1.40 27.57
N ILE A 161 -2.60 -0.60 26.58
CA ILE A 161 -1.74 -0.34 25.41
C ILE A 161 -0.54 0.53 25.85
N PRO A 162 0.71 0.03 25.74
CA PRO A 162 1.90 0.80 26.11
C PRO A 162 1.98 2.13 25.36
N LYS A 163 2.62 3.13 25.98
CA LYS A 163 2.84 4.45 25.34
C LYS A 163 3.67 4.31 24.05
N TRP A 164 4.67 3.43 24.05
CA TRP A 164 5.51 3.20 22.87
C TRP A 164 4.72 2.64 21.69
N VAL A 165 3.76 1.73 21.91
CA VAL A 165 2.88 1.20 20.83
C VAL A 165 2.02 2.32 20.23
N ARG A 166 1.60 3.30 21.04
CA ARG A 166 0.75 4.42 20.58
C ARG A 166 1.51 5.50 19.81
N TRP A 167 2.82 5.34 19.61
CA TRP A 167 3.62 6.32 18.87
C TRP A 167 3.15 6.41 17.42
N SER A 168 2.77 7.60 16.97
CA SER A 168 2.20 7.84 15.64
C SER A 168 3.19 7.65 14.50
N GLY A 169 4.49 7.51 14.78
CA GLY A 169 5.54 7.26 13.80
C GLY A 169 5.65 5.80 13.36
N TRP A 170 5.06 4.84 14.09
CA TRP A 170 5.16 3.42 13.77
C TRP A 170 4.77 3.07 12.34
N PRO A 171 3.66 3.58 11.77
CA PRO A 171 3.32 3.28 10.37
C PRO A 171 4.39 3.73 9.37
N VAL A 172 5.12 4.83 9.64
CA VAL A 172 6.21 5.30 8.77
C VAL A 172 7.38 4.33 8.84
N VAL A 173 7.82 4.01 10.06
CA VAL A 173 8.97 3.15 10.31
C VAL A 173 8.69 1.73 9.83
N ALA A 174 7.52 1.18 10.18
CA ALA A 174 7.12 -0.16 9.77
C ALA A 174 6.98 -0.27 8.25
N PHE A 175 6.40 0.73 7.57
CA PHE A 175 6.36 0.76 6.11
C PHE A 175 7.77 0.76 5.51
N ALA A 176 8.64 1.69 5.93
CA ALA A 176 9.99 1.79 5.40
C ALA A 176 10.81 0.50 5.64
N LEU A 177 10.80 -0.02 6.86
CA LEU A 177 11.52 -1.24 7.22
C LEU A 177 10.99 -2.46 6.46
N THR A 178 9.68 -2.65 6.38
CA THR A 178 9.11 -3.81 5.66
C THR A 178 9.31 -3.72 4.15
N THR A 179 9.25 -2.53 3.56
CA THR A 179 9.56 -2.34 2.14
C THR A 179 11.03 -2.64 1.86
N ILE A 180 11.96 -2.08 2.62
CA ILE A 180 13.40 -2.31 2.45
C ILE A 180 13.73 -3.78 2.67
N TYR A 181 13.27 -4.35 3.79
CA TYR A 181 13.52 -5.74 4.13
C TYR A 181 12.95 -6.69 3.08
N GLY A 182 11.76 -6.41 2.56
CA GLY A 182 11.15 -7.19 1.47
C GLY A 182 11.98 -7.21 0.19
N GLN A 183 12.70 -6.13 -0.15
CA GLN A 183 13.63 -6.13 -1.28
C GLN A 183 14.89 -6.95 -1.00
N LEU A 184 15.43 -6.87 0.22
CA LEU A 184 16.66 -7.57 0.59
C LEU A 184 16.53 -9.10 0.59
N ILE A 185 15.32 -9.63 0.80
CA ILE A 185 15.04 -11.07 0.81
C ILE A 185 14.25 -11.56 -0.41
N SER A 186 14.08 -10.72 -1.44
CA SER A 186 13.32 -11.01 -2.67
C SER A 186 11.92 -11.59 -2.38
N VAL A 187 11.14 -10.88 -1.56
CA VAL A 187 9.83 -11.35 -1.05
C VAL A 187 8.81 -11.67 -2.16
N TYR A 188 8.98 -11.12 -3.35
CA TYR A 188 8.06 -11.34 -4.47
C TYR A 188 8.27 -12.67 -5.18
N GLU A 189 9.45 -13.29 -5.00
CA GLU A 189 9.91 -14.44 -5.76
C GLU A 189 9.91 -15.71 -4.90
N TYR A 190 10.28 -15.58 -3.62
CA TYR A 190 10.47 -16.75 -2.75
C TYR A 190 9.37 -16.94 -1.70
N PRO A 191 8.69 -18.10 -1.70
CA PRO A 191 7.65 -18.42 -0.71
C PRO A 191 8.11 -18.39 0.75
N LYS A 192 9.36 -18.78 1.04
CA LYS A 192 9.90 -18.73 2.41
C LYS A 192 10.04 -17.29 2.91
N ALA A 193 10.44 -16.37 2.04
CA ALA A 193 10.49 -14.94 2.34
C ALA A 193 9.08 -14.37 2.56
N VAL A 194 8.11 -14.77 1.73
CA VAL A 194 6.69 -14.43 1.91
C VAL A 194 6.18 -14.90 3.27
N LEU A 195 6.41 -16.16 3.64
CA LEU A 195 6.01 -16.71 4.95
C LEU A 195 6.68 -15.96 6.10
N LEU A 196 7.96 -15.60 5.96
CA LEU A 196 8.69 -14.86 7.00
C LEU A 196 8.07 -13.49 7.27
N ILE A 197 7.84 -12.69 6.22
CA ILE A 197 7.31 -11.33 6.38
C ILE A 197 5.83 -11.36 6.76
N LEU A 198 5.00 -12.09 6.01
CA LEU A 198 3.55 -12.07 6.16
C LEU A 198 3.04 -13.01 7.25
N GLY A 199 3.63 -14.20 7.35
CA GLY A 199 3.38 -15.10 8.48
C GLY A 199 3.91 -14.49 9.77
N GLY A 200 5.09 -13.86 9.73
CA GLY A 200 5.65 -13.11 10.85
C GLY A 200 4.78 -11.92 11.26
N SER A 201 4.30 -11.09 10.33
CA SER A 201 3.38 -9.98 10.63
C SER A 201 2.06 -10.49 11.19
N THR A 202 1.54 -11.60 10.67
CA THR A 202 0.31 -12.25 11.17
C THR A 202 0.49 -12.76 12.60
N ALA A 203 1.61 -13.43 12.89
CA ALA A 203 1.93 -13.88 14.25
C ALA A 203 2.10 -12.69 15.20
N ALA A 204 2.82 -11.63 14.79
CA ALA A 204 2.96 -10.40 15.56
C ALA A 204 1.61 -9.71 15.81
N ALA A 205 0.71 -9.73 14.83
CA ALA A 205 -0.64 -9.20 14.94
C ALA A 205 -1.48 -9.97 15.96
N MET A 206 -1.41 -11.31 15.94
CA MET A 206 -2.04 -12.17 16.94
C MET A 206 -1.48 -11.92 18.34
N VAL A 207 -0.15 -11.81 18.49
CA VAL A 207 0.51 -11.50 19.77
C VAL A 207 0.08 -10.14 20.29
N ALA A 208 0.09 -9.09 19.47
CA ALA A 208 -0.38 -7.76 19.85
C ALA A 208 -1.87 -7.76 20.26
N GLY A 209 -2.70 -8.53 19.55
CA GLY A 209 -4.11 -8.75 19.89
C GLY A 209 -4.26 -9.45 21.25
N TYR A 210 -3.50 -10.52 21.48
CA TYR A 210 -3.49 -11.27 22.74
C TYR A 210 -3.06 -10.39 23.92
N LEU A 211 -2.01 -9.59 23.75
CA LEU A 211 -1.45 -8.77 24.83
C LEU A 211 -2.32 -7.57 25.17
N TRP A 212 -2.85 -6.83 24.19
CA TRP A 212 -3.45 -5.51 24.41
C TRP A 212 -4.86 -5.31 23.82
N GLY A 213 -5.42 -6.32 23.14
CA GLY A 213 -6.57 -6.10 22.27
C GLY A 213 -7.93 -5.97 22.96
N LYS A 214 -8.27 -6.77 23.98
CA LYS A 214 -9.64 -6.81 24.59
C LYS A 214 -10.79 -6.80 23.56
N GLY A 215 -10.72 -7.64 22.54
CA GLY A 215 -11.69 -7.67 21.43
C GLY A 215 -11.51 -6.59 20.36
N LYS A 216 -10.38 -5.87 20.36
CA LYS A 216 -10.09 -4.74 19.47
C LYS A 216 -8.88 -5.00 18.58
N ARG A 217 -8.84 -4.30 17.44
CA ARG A 217 -7.79 -4.41 16.42
C ARG A 217 -6.65 -3.42 16.66
N VAL A 218 -5.91 -3.61 17.76
CA VAL A 218 -4.79 -2.73 18.16
C VAL A 218 -3.66 -2.74 17.11
N TRP A 219 -3.32 -3.92 16.58
CA TRP A 219 -2.33 -4.06 15.50
C TRP A 219 -2.65 -3.19 14.29
N CYS A 220 -3.88 -3.30 13.78
CA CYS A 220 -4.34 -2.58 12.59
C CYS A 220 -4.31 -1.06 12.77
N ARG A 221 -4.44 -0.57 14.01
CA ARG A 221 -4.40 0.88 14.31
C ARG A 221 -2.99 1.43 14.42
N TYR A 222 -2.08 0.71 15.07
CA TYR A 222 -0.80 1.27 15.50
C TYR A 222 0.44 0.67 14.83
N LEU A 223 0.45 -0.65 14.57
CA LEU A 223 1.67 -1.39 14.21
C LEU A 223 1.67 -1.93 12.79
N CYS A 224 0.48 -2.11 12.18
CA CYS A 224 0.36 -2.63 10.82
C CYS A 224 1.15 -1.74 9.83
N PRO A 225 2.14 -2.28 9.09
CA PRO A 225 3.05 -1.51 8.24
C PRO A 225 2.35 -0.65 7.19
N VAL A 226 1.27 -1.18 6.62
CA VAL A 226 0.51 -0.54 5.54
C VAL A 226 -0.62 0.36 6.07
N SER A 227 -0.82 0.45 7.39
CA SER A 227 -1.94 1.18 7.97
C SER A 227 -1.93 2.67 7.63
N GLY A 228 -0.75 3.29 7.63
CA GLY A 228 -0.59 4.71 7.28
C GLY A 228 -0.90 4.96 5.79
N VAL A 229 -0.42 4.09 4.91
CA VAL A 229 -0.68 4.18 3.46
C VAL A 229 -2.19 4.03 3.20
N PHE A 230 -2.82 3.03 3.80
CA PHE A 230 -4.26 2.83 3.67
C PHE A 230 -5.07 3.99 4.26
N ALA A 231 -4.59 4.63 5.32
CA ALA A 231 -5.23 5.82 5.88
C ALA A 231 -5.17 7.02 4.92
N LEU A 232 -4.05 7.20 4.19
CA LEU A 232 -3.93 8.22 3.14
C LEU A 232 -4.91 7.94 2.00
N LEU A 233 -4.87 6.73 1.43
CA LEU A 233 -5.70 6.37 0.27
C LEU A 233 -7.21 6.40 0.57
N ALA A 234 -7.60 5.99 1.78
CA ALA A 234 -9.01 6.01 2.18
C ALA A 234 -9.62 7.41 2.25
N ARG A 235 -8.82 8.48 2.24
CA ARG A 235 -9.31 9.86 2.13
C ARG A 235 -10.00 10.14 0.80
N LEU A 236 -9.62 9.39 -0.24
CA LEU A 236 -10.17 9.53 -1.59
C LEU A 236 -11.51 8.79 -1.76
N ALA A 237 -11.93 7.99 -0.79
CA ALA A 237 -13.16 7.21 -0.88
C ALA A 237 -14.39 8.11 -1.13
N PRO A 238 -15.24 7.77 -2.14
CA PRO A 238 -16.42 8.53 -2.52
C PRO A 238 -17.62 8.34 -1.56
N PHE A 239 -17.40 7.70 -0.42
CA PHE A 239 -18.38 7.55 0.63
C PHE A 239 -17.71 7.55 2.01
N ALA A 240 -18.48 7.84 3.05
CA ALA A 240 -18.02 7.81 4.43
C ALA A 240 -19.19 7.56 5.39
N PHE A 241 -18.89 7.01 6.56
CA PHE A 241 -19.83 7.04 7.68
C PHE A 241 -19.85 8.44 8.27
N ARG A 242 -21.02 9.08 8.24
CA ARG A 242 -21.26 10.40 8.83
C ARG A 242 -22.06 10.24 10.11
N VAL A 243 -21.70 11.04 11.11
CA VAL A 243 -22.38 11.09 12.40
C VAL A 243 -23.11 12.41 12.54
N ASP A 244 -24.43 12.35 12.68
CA ASP A 244 -25.25 13.51 13.02
C ASP A 244 -25.22 13.72 14.54
N ARG A 245 -24.46 14.74 14.97
CA ARG A 245 -24.28 15.07 16.39
C ARG A 245 -25.57 15.47 17.07
N ALA A 246 -26.42 16.24 16.37
CA ALA A 246 -27.66 16.74 16.93
C ALA A 246 -28.67 15.59 17.15
N VAL A 247 -28.68 14.59 16.27
CA VAL A 247 -29.49 13.37 16.46
C VAL A 247 -28.88 12.49 17.55
N TRP A 248 -27.55 12.33 17.56
CA TRP A 248 -26.85 11.51 18.56
C TRP A 248 -27.11 11.96 19.99
N ASP A 249 -27.06 13.28 20.23
CA ASP A 249 -27.19 13.88 21.56
C ASP A 249 -28.65 13.97 22.03
N ARG A 250 -29.62 14.03 21.11
CA ARG A 250 -31.06 14.06 21.42
C ARG A 250 -31.70 12.67 21.53
N HIS A 251 -30.96 11.59 21.28
CA HIS A 251 -31.52 10.24 21.31
C HIS A 251 -32.01 9.87 22.71
N PRO A 252 -33.30 9.53 22.90
CA PRO A 252 -33.93 9.43 24.23
C PRO A 252 -33.43 8.22 25.05
N GLU A 253 -33.00 7.16 24.38
CA GLU A 253 -32.59 5.91 25.02
C GLU A 253 -31.08 5.83 25.26
N LYS A 254 -30.68 5.36 26.44
CA LYS A 254 -29.28 4.98 26.70
C LYS A 254 -28.97 3.66 25.99
N ARG A 255 -28.37 3.74 24.80
CA ARG A 255 -27.83 2.57 24.09
C ARG A 255 -26.41 2.23 24.55
N ALA A 256 -26.08 0.94 24.57
CA ALA A 256 -24.74 0.44 24.86
C ALA A 256 -23.70 1.06 23.91
N ALA A 257 -22.47 1.24 24.40
CA ALA A 257 -21.38 1.81 23.60
C ALA A 257 -21.08 0.93 22.38
N ILE A 258 -20.79 1.58 21.24
CA ILE A 258 -20.47 0.87 20.01
C ILE A 258 -19.15 0.11 20.18
N ASP A 259 -19.17 -1.18 19.83
CA ASP A 259 -17.95 -1.97 19.70
C ASP A 259 -17.19 -1.62 18.40
N CYS A 260 -16.52 -0.46 18.40
CA CYS A 260 -15.66 -0.05 17.29
C CYS A 260 -14.37 -0.87 17.31
N ALA A 261 -14.14 -1.68 16.27
CA ALA A 261 -12.97 -2.55 16.16
C ALA A 261 -11.61 -1.79 16.27
N PRO A 262 -11.39 -0.65 15.58
CA PRO A 262 -10.18 0.17 15.74
C PRO A 262 -10.20 1.13 16.94
N LEU A 263 -11.11 0.99 17.92
CA LEU A 263 -11.17 1.86 19.12
C LEU A 263 -11.35 3.36 18.80
N LEU A 264 -12.11 3.68 17.74
CA LEU A 264 -12.39 5.07 17.40
C LEU A 264 -13.52 5.62 18.27
N ASP A 265 -13.41 6.91 18.58
CA ASP A 265 -14.54 7.67 19.09
C ASP A 265 -15.52 7.94 17.95
N VAL A 266 -16.50 7.04 17.82
CA VAL A 266 -17.52 7.13 16.77
C VAL A 266 -18.30 8.43 16.88
N LYS A 267 -18.50 8.97 18.10
CA LYS A 267 -19.24 10.22 18.29
C LYS A 267 -18.58 11.36 17.51
N HIS A 268 -17.26 11.40 17.46
CA HIS A 268 -16.46 12.46 16.81
C HIS A 268 -15.85 12.00 15.47
N LEU A 269 -16.42 10.99 14.81
CA LEU A 269 -15.89 10.49 13.55
C LEU A 269 -16.03 11.55 12.44
N GLN A 270 -14.88 11.99 11.88
CA GLN A 270 -14.82 13.05 10.86
C GLN A 270 -14.37 12.57 9.47
N GLY A 271 -13.95 11.31 9.33
CA GLY A 271 -13.38 10.83 8.07
C GLY A 271 -13.15 9.32 8.01
N MET A 272 -12.56 8.88 6.91
CA MET A 272 -12.34 7.49 6.54
C MET A 272 -10.92 7.00 6.80
N SER A 273 -9.97 7.91 7.02
CA SER A 273 -8.55 7.59 7.27
C SER A 273 -8.32 6.52 8.35
N GLN A 274 -8.98 6.62 9.50
CA GLN A 274 -8.87 5.60 10.56
C GLN A 274 -10.03 4.60 10.57
N CYS A 275 -11.16 4.92 9.93
CA CYS A 275 -12.36 4.08 9.94
C CYS A 275 -12.18 2.85 9.04
N HIS A 276 -12.28 1.64 9.60
CA HIS A 276 -12.26 0.38 8.82
C HIS A 276 -13.55 0.09 8.04
N ALA A 277 -14.49 1.04 7.99
CA ALA A 277 -15.79 0.91 7.30
C ALA A 277 -16.48 -0.45 7.49
N CYS A 278 -16.41 -1.01 8.70
CA CYS A 278 -16.89 -2.35 9.00
C CYS A 278 -18.41 -2.44 9.23
N GLY A 279 -19.13 -1.31 9.18
CA GLY A 279 -20.58 -1.23 9.35
C GLY A 279 -21.11 -1.37 10.77
N ARG A 280 -20.30 -1.75 11.77
CA ARG A 280 -20.77 -1.98 13.17
C ARG A 280 -21.48 -0.79 13.82
N CYS A 281 -21.12 0.43 13.41
CA CYS A 281 -21.72 1.65 13.93
C CYS A 281 -22.96 2.10 13.16
N SER A 282 -23.30 1.48 12.02
CA SER A 282 -24.44 1.92 11.19
C SER A 282 -25.72 1.89 11.99
N ASP A 283 -26.55 2.92 11.81
CA ASP A 283 -27.82 3.12 12.49
C ASP A 283 -27.75 3.23 14.01
N HIS A 284 -26.55 3.40 14.58
CA HIS A 284 -26.44 3.63 16.01
C HIS A 284 -27.07 4.97 16.39
N ARG A 285 -28.06 4.95 17.28
CA ARG A 285 -28.89 6.10 17.68
C ARG A 285 -29.53 6.83 16.50
N GLU A 286 -29.72 6.13 15.38
CA GLU A 286 -30.20 6.73 14.12
C GLU A 286 -29.30 7.86 13.57
N ALA A 287 -28.13 8.05 14.18
CA ALA A 287 -27.25 9.19 13.95
C ALA A 287 -26.12 8.86 12.99
N VAL A 288 -25.77 7.58 12.86
CA VAL A 288 -24.66 7.13 12.02
C VAL A 288 -25.19 6.54 10.71
N THR A 289 -24.83 7.16 9.59
CA THR A 289 -25.30 6.75 8.26
C THR A 289 -24.15 6.70 7.26
N LEU A 290 -24.18 5.74 6.34
CA LEU A 290 -23.25 5.70 5.21
C LEU A 290 -23.75 6.67 4.12
N VAL A 291 -22.97 7.70 3.81
CA VAL A 291 -23.35 8.77 2.89
C VAL A 291 -22.34 8.92 1.76
N PRO A 292 -22.77 9.32 0.54
CA PRO A 292 -21.86 9.66 -0.53
C PRO A 292 -21.08 10.92 -0.15
N ARG A 293 -19.86 11.02 -0.63
CA ARG A 293 -18.93 12.09 -0.33
C ARG A 293 -18.04 12.36 -1.52
N SER A 294 -17.69 13.63 -1.77
CA SER A 294 -16.65 13.93 -2.76
C SER A 294 -15.30 13.33 -2.30
N PRO A 295 -14.53 12.69 -3.20
CA PRO A 295 -13.15 12.26 -2.95
C PRO A 295 -12.22 13.36 -2.41
N HIS A 296 -12.55 14.63 -2.66
CA HIS A 296 -11.78 15.78 -2.20
C HIS A 296 -12.14 16.23 -0.78
N ALA A 297 -13.32 15.82 -0.26
CA ALA A 297 -13.91 16.46 0.91
C ALA A 297 -13.09 16.25 2.19
N GLU A 298 -12.51 15.06 2.40
CA GLU A 298 -11.65 14.83 3.58
C GLU A 298 -10.42 15.74 3.53
N ILE A 299 -9.71 15.73 2.40
CA ILE A 299 -8.45 16.46 2.23
C ILE A 299 -8.69 17.97 2.37
N MET A 300 -9.76 18.48 1.76
CA MET A 300 -10.11 19.91 1.84
C MET A 300 -10.58 20.33 3.24
N GLY A 301 -11.30 19.44 3.94
CA GLY A 301 -11.90 19.72 5.26
C GLY A 301 -10.94 19.56 6.45
N LEU A 302 -9.77 18.96 6.24
CA LEU A 302 -8.76 18.82 7.28
C LEU A 302 -8.19 20.19 7.68
N GLN A 303 -8.31 20.51 8.97
CA GLN A 303 -7.71 21.72 9.56
C GLN A 303 -6.22 21.53 9.83
N HIS A 304 -5.83 20.34 10.31
CA HIS A 304 -4.45 19.98 10.60
C HIS A 304 -4.15 18.58 10.03
N ALA A 305 -2.99 18.44 9.38
CA ALA A 305 -2.49 17.16 8.89
C ALA A 305 -1.40 16.63 9.81
N GLY A 306 -1.42 15.32 10.08
CA GLY A 306 -0.40 14.68 10.93
C GLY A 306 0.96 14.67 10.25
N THR A 307 2.03 15.00 10.99
CA THR A 307 3.40 14.95 10.47
C THR A 307 3.79 13.56 9.95
N PRO A 308 3.49 12.45 10.66
CA PRO A 308 3.84 11.11 10.18
C PRO A 308 3.15 10.76 8.86
N GLU A 309 1.91 11.20 8.63
CA GLU A 309 1.19 10.94 7.39
C GLU A 309 1.80 11.68 6.20
N ALA A 310 2.18 12.96 6.41
CA ALA A 310 2.83 13.75 5.37
C ALA A 310 4.24 13.23 5.06
N LEU A 311 5.01 12.82 6.08
CA LEU A 311 6.31 12.17 5.90
C LEU A 311 6.19 10.80 5.22
N LEU A 312 5.18 9.99 5.58
CA LEU A 312 4.90 8.73 4.90
C LEU A 312 4.58 8.95 3.43
N LEU A 313 3.79 9.98 3.12
CA LEU A 313 3.46 10.30 1.72
C LEU A 313 4.70 10.73 0.93
N VAL A 314 5.50 11.65 1.48
CA VAL A 314 6.67 12.22 0.76
C VAL A 314 7.86 11.26 0.73
N PHE A 315 8.30 10.77 1.89
CA PHE A 315 9.49 9.93 1.98
C PHE A 315 9.17 8.44 1.91
N GLY A 316 8.02 8.00 2.40
CA GLY A 316 7.63 6.60 2.31
C GLY A 316 7.19 6.21 0.90
N ILE A 317 6.10 6.80 0.39
CA ILE A 317 5.52 6.42 -0.90
C ILE A 317 6.37 6.92 -2.07
N PHE A 318 6.68 8.23 -2.12
CA PHE A 318 7.46 8.77 -3.25
C PHE A 318 8.97 8.55 -3.12
N GLY A 319 9.48 8.25 -1.93
CA GLY A 319 10.90 7.92 -1.69
C GLY A 319 11.14 6.42 -1.67
N VAL A 320 10.87 5.78 -0.53
CA VAL A 320 11.20 4.37 -0.26
C VAL A 320 10.52 3.43 -1.25
N ALA A 321 9.20 3.55 -1.44
CA ALA A 321 8.47 2.64 -2.33
C ALA A 321 8.88 2.84 -3.80
N MET A 322 9.11 4.09 -4.23
CA MET A 322 9.62 4.37 -5.57
C MET A 322 11.00 3.75 -5.79
N GLY A 323 11.94 3.97 -4.86
CA GLY A 323 13.27 3.35 -4.93
C GLY A 323 13.19 1.82 -4.95
N ALA A 324 12.31 1.25 -4.14
CA ALA A 324 12.08 -0.19 -4.08
C ALA A 324 11.48 -0.78 -5.37
N PHE A 325 10.69 -0.03 -6.13
CA PHE A 325 10.16 -0.49 -7.43
C PHE A 325 11.15 -0.33 -8.59
N GLN A 326 12.15 0.55 -8.46
CA GLN A 326 13.01 0.93 -9.58
C GLN A 326 14.42 0.33 -9.53
N TRP A 327 14.92 -0.04 -8.35
CA TRP A 327 16.35 -0.37 -8.17
C TRP A 327 16.85 -1.49 -9.10
N SER A 328 16.08 -2.57 -9.26
CA SER A 328 16.52 -3.77 -9.99
C SER A 328 16.65 -3.54 -11.50
N ALA A 329 15.88 -2.59 -12.04
CA ALA A 329 15.89 -2.24 -13.46
C ALA A 329 16.69 -0.96 -13.75
N ASN A 330 17.32 -0.34 -12.75
CA ASN A 330 17.94 0.96 -12.92
C ASN A 330 19.38 0.85 -13.47
N PRO A 331 19.69 1.43 -14.65
CA PRO A 331 21.03 1.33 -15.25
C PRO A 331 22.13 1.97 -14.41
N TRP A 332 21.84 3.05 -13.67
CA TRP A 332 22.81 3.71 -12.81
C TRP A 332 23.16 2.86 -11.60
N PHE A 333 22.20 2.11 -11.06
CA PHE A 333 22.46 1.15 -9.98
C PHE A 333 23.40 0.04 -10.46
N VAL A 334 23.09 -0.57 -11.60
CA VAL A 334 23.92 -1.64 -12.19
C VAL A 334 25.33 -1.14 -12.46
N ALA A 335 25.48 0.03 -13.10
CA ALA A 335 26.80 0.61 -13.38
C ALA A 335 27.59 0.93 -12.11
N ALA A 336 26.94 1.51 -11.09
CA ALA A 336 27.58 1.80 -9.82
C ALA A 336 28.02 0.53 -9.07
N LYS A 337 27.19 -0.51 -9.08
CA LYS A 337 27.52 -1.82 -8.51
C LYS A 337 28.72 -2.43 -9.22
N THR A 338 28.72 -2.47 -10.56
CA THR A 338 29.83 -3.02 -11.33
C THR A 338 31.13 -2.27 -11.06
N ALA A 339 31.10 -0.93 -11.07
CA ALA A 339 32.27 -0.11 -10.75
C ALA A 339 32.77 -0.33 -9.31
N ALA A 340 31.86 -0.49 -8.34
CA ALA A 340 32.24 -0.79 -6.96
C ALA A 340 32.87 -2.18 -6.84
N ALA A 341 32.34 -3.18 -7.54
CA ALA A 341 32.91 -4.53 -7.56
C ALA A 341 34.32 -4.53 -8.19
N GLU A 342 34.51 -3.86 -9.32
CA GLU A 342 35.82 -3.72 -9.98
C GLU A 342 36.84 -3.03 -9.07
N TRP A 343 36.42 -1.95 -8.37
CA TRP A 343 37.27 -1.25 -7.42
C TRP A 343 37.69 -2.16 -6.25
N LEU A 344 36.75 -2.91 -5.67
CA LEU A 344 37.00 -3.84 -4.58
C LEU A 344 37.98 -4.95 -4.97
N VAL A 345 37.79 -5.55 -6.14
CA VAL A 345 38.69 -6.59 -6.68
C VAL A 345 40.09 -6.02 -6.92
N THR A 346 40.20 -4.82 -7.49
CA THR A 346 41.49 -4.15 -7.75
C THR A 346 42.28 -3.87 -6.46
N HIS A 347 41.59 -3.69 -5.33
CA HIS A 347 42.19 -3.44 -4.02
C HIS A 347 42.29 -4.71 -3.15
N GLU A 348 42.02 -5.90 -3.71
CA GLU A 348 42.02 -7.18 -3.00
C GLU A 348 41.07 -7.25 -1.78
N ILE A 349 40.00 -6.44 -1.77
CA ILE A 349 38.99 -6.42 -0.71
C ILE A 349 37.81 -7.31 -1.13
N LEU A 350 37.88 -8.61 -0.82
CA LEU A 350 36.90 -9.59 -1.31
C LEU A 350 35.67 -9.80 -0.42
N TRP A 351 35.76 -9.51 0.88
CA TRP A 351 34.67 -9.78 1.83
C TRP A 351 33.30 -9.18 1.45
N PRO A 352 33.16 -8.01 0.79
CA PRO A 352 31.86 -7.49 0.40
C PRO A 352 31.22 -8.30 -0.74
N LEU A 353 32.01 -9.07 -1.48
CA LEU A 353 31.57 -9.91 -2.58
C LEU A 353 31.14 -11.31 -2.10
N ASP A 354 31.39 -11.65 -0.84
CA ASP A 354 30.92 -12.88 -0.24
C ASP A 354 29.39 -12.86 -0.07
N ASP A 355 28.77 -14.05 -0.11
CA ASP A 355 27.34 -14.23 0.13
C ASP A 355 26.99 -14.15 1.62
N SER A 356 25.76 -13.75 1.94
CA SER A 356 25.26 -13.79 3.32
C SER A 356 25.12 -15.25 3.77
N PRO A 357 25.55 -15.64 4.98
CA PRO A 357 25.28 -16.98 5.50
C PRO A 357 23.78 -17.23 5.79
N ALA A 358 22.97 -16.17 5.86
CA ALA A 358 21.57 -16.22 6.28
C ALA A 358 20.61 -15.74 5.16
N TRP A 359 19.79 -16.66 4.65
CA TRP A 359 18.74 -16.39 3.64
C TRP A 359 17.66 -15.40 4.12
N TRP A 360 17.49 -15.28 5.45
CA TRP A 360 16.54 -14.35 6.06
C TRP A 360 17.10 -12.93 6.21
N LEU A 361 18.38 -12.72 5.93
CA LEU A 361 19.02 -11.40 5.96
C LEU A 361 19.19 -10.83 4.55
N LEU A 362 19.76 -11.62 3.65
CA LEU A 362 19.90 -11.34 2.22
C LEU A 362 19.49 -12.58 1.42
N THR A 363 18.91 -12.36 0.23
CA THR A 363 18.48 -13.43 -0.68
C THR A 363 19.62 -14.43 -0.92
N ARG A 364 19.32 -15.71 -0.70
CA ARG A 364 20.27 -16.80 -0.92
C ARG A 364 19.56 -18.08 -1.35
N TYR A 365 19.50 -18.28 -2.67
CA TYR A 365 18.96 -19.47 -3.30
C TYR A 365 19.94 -19.94 -4.39
N PRO A 366 21.01 -20.65 -4.02
CA PRO A 366 22.02 -21.14 -4.97
C PRO A 366 21.42 -22.04 -6.06
N GLU A 367 20.41 -22.82 -5.71
CA GLU A 367 19.63 -23.68 -6.62
C GLU A 367 18.99 -22.90 -7.78
N ALA A 368 18.67 -21.61 -7.55
CA ALA A 368 18.06 -20.71 -8.53
C ALA A 368 19.06 -19.71 -9.13
N ASN A 369 20.36 -19.82 -8.80
CA ASN A 369 21.41 -18.86 -9.14
C ASN A 369 21.11 -17.42 -8.71
N ASP A 370 20.35 -17.25 -7.62
CA ASP A 370 20.00 -15.94 -7.08
C ASP A 370 20.51 -15.81 -5.65
N VAL A 371 21.66 -15.15 -5.54
CA VAL A 371 22.38 -14.97 -4.29
C VAL A 371 22.86 -13.53 -4.23
N PHE A 372 22.47 -12.83 -3.16
CA PHE A 372 22.92 -11.48 -2.88
C PHE A 372 24.18 -11.48 -2.02
N THR A 373 25.15 -10.71 -2.49
CA THR A 373 26.39 -10.41 -1.77
C THR A 373 26.16 -9.30 -0.74
N TRP A 374 27.12 -9.06 0.16
CA TRP A 374 27.07 -7.89 1.04
C TRP A 374 27.06 -6.56 0.27
N LEU A 375 27.77 -6.51 -0.86
CA LEU A 375 27.76 -5.38 -1.79
C LEU A 375 26.35 -5.13 -2.35
N ASP A 376 25.60 -6.18 -2.68
CA ASP A 376 24.20 -6.06 -3.09
C ASP A 376 23.34 -5.45 -2.00
N GLY A 377 23.44 -5.99 -0.78
CA GLY A 377 22.68 -5.48 0.36
C GLY A 377 22.96 -4.00 0.63
N ILE A 378 24.24 -3.61 0.68
CA ILE A 378 24.65 -2.21 0.88
C ILE A 378 24.21 -1.34 -0.32
N GLY A 379 24.37 -1.83 -1.54
CA GLY A 379 23.98 -1.14 -2.77
C GLY A 379 22.49 -0.85 -2.81
N ILE A 380 21.65 -1.83 -2.51
CA ILE A 380 20.18 -1.68 -2.48
C ILE A 380 19.79 -0.64 -1.41
N LEU A 381 20.36 -0.74 -0.21
CA LEU A 381 20.12 0.22 0.88
C LEU A 381 20.55 1.64 0.49
N ALA A 382 21.73 1.78 -0.09
CA ALA A 382 22.26 3.06 -0.55
C ALA A 382 21.41 3.66 -1.67
N TYR A 383 20.94 2.84 -2.62
CA TYR A 383 20.09 3.28 -3.70
C TYR A 383 18.72 3.74 -3.20
N ILE A 384 18.00 2.91 -2.43
CA ILE A 384 16.69 3.26 -1.86
C ILE A 384 16.81 4.49 -0.96
N GLY A 385 17.86 4.56 -0.14
CA GLY A 385 18.18 5.71 0.70
C GLY A 385 18.42 6.98 -0.13
N SER A 386 19.22 6.88 -1.20
CA SER A 386 19.52 8.01 -2.10
C SER A 386 18.27 8.52 -2.81
N VAL A 387 17.43 7.64 -3.37
CA VAL A 387 16.15 8.02 -3.98
C VAL A 387 15.26 8.69 -2.93
N THR A 388 15.19 8.14 -1.72
CA THR A 388 14.39 8.71 -0.63
C THR A 388 14.84 10.12 -0.25
N LEU A 389 16.16 10.36 -0.15
CA LEU A 389 16.71 11.66 0.19
C LEU A 389 16.59 12.66 -0.96
N VAL A 390 16.90 12.26 -2.19
CA VAL A 390 16.92 13.14 -3.36
C VAL A 390 15.49 13.46 -3.82
N LEU A 391 14.70 12.44 -4.17
CA LEU A 391 13.34 12.63 -4.67
C LEU A 391 12.41 13.12 -3.54
N GLY A 392 12.46 12.47 -2.38
CA GLY A 392 11.66 12.87 -1.22
C GLY A 392 12.06 14.25 -0.70
N GLY A 393 13.36 14.58 -0.64
CA GLY A 393 13.85 15.90 -0.26
C GLY A 393 13.46 17.00 -1.25
N PHE A 394 13.54 16.73 -2.55
CA PHE A 394 13.10 17.66 -3.59
C PHE A 394 11.60 17.95 -3.49
N ILE A 395 10.77 16.92 -3.33
CA ILE A 395 9.32 17.06 -3.13
C ILE A 395 9.04 17.85 -1.86
N PHE A 396 9.68 17.49 -0.74
CA PHE A 396 9.52 18.16 0.55
C PHE A 396 9.86 19.66 0.46
N LEU A 397 11.02 20.00 -0.11
CA LEU A 397 11.47 21.38 -0.25
C LEU A 397 10.48 22.19 -1.08
N ASN A 398 10.02 21.66 -2.22
CA ASN A 398 9.03 22.31 -3.06
C ASN A 398 7.68 22.52 -2.34
N LEU A 399 7.21 21.52 -1.58
CA LEU A 399 6.00 21.66 -0.78
C LEU A 399 6.15 22.72 0.32
N VAL A 400 7.30 22.79 0.99
CA VAL A 400 7.60 23.83 1.99
C VAL A 400 7.65 25.21 1.34
N VAL A 401 8.29 25.36 0.18
CA VAL A 401 8.32 26.63 -0.56
C VAL A 401 6.90 27.06 -0.96
N ALA A 402 6.10 26.15 -1.54
CA ALA A 402 4.70 26.41 -1.89
C ALA A 402 3.87 26.87 -0.68
N ALA A 403 4.05 26.18 0.46
CA ALA A 403 3.37 26.48 1.71
C ALA A 403 3.76 27.84 2.29
N ARG A 404 5.04 28.20 2.23
CA ARG A 404 5.56 29.50 2.69
C ARG A 404 5.01 30.67 1.87
N LEU A 405 4.89 30.52 0.55
CA LEU A 405 4.33 31.55 -0.33
C LEU A 405 2.86 31.88 0.00
N VAL A 406 2.12 30.89 0.50
CA VAL A 406 0.69 30.99 0.86
C VAL A 406 0.47 31.12 2.38
N ARG A 407 1.55 31.08 3.18
CA ARG A 407 1.53 31.12 4.66
C ARG A 407 0.61 30.06 5.29
N THR A 408 0.67 28.83 4.78
CA THR A 408 -0.11 27.68 5.29
C THR A 408 0.80 26.51 5.69
N ASP A 409 0.23 25.46 6.28
CA ASP A 409 0.98 24.26 6.66
C ASP A 409 1.29 23.38 5.43
N TRP A 410 2.59 23.09 5.21
CA TRP A 410 3.05 22.21 4.14
C TRP A 410 2.44 20.82 4.23
N ARG A 411 2.14 20.33 5.45
CA ARG A 411 1.55 19.00 5.67
C ARG A 411 0.17 18.91 5.04
N ARG A 412 -0.61 20.00 5.12
CA ARG A 412 -1.95 20.06 4.53
C ARG A 412 -1.88 20.05 3.01
N ILE A 413 -0.96 20.82 2.42
CA ILE A 413 -0.76 20.85 0.96
C ILE A 413 -0.22 19.50 0.44
N ALA A 414 0.68 18.85 1.19
CA ALA A 414 1.24 17.54 0.84
C ALA A 414 0.15 16.49 0.60
N LEU A 415 -0.94 16.52 1.37
CA LEU A 415 -2.08 15.61 1.17
C LEU A 415 -2.77 15.78 -0.19
N GLY A 416 -2.59 16.91 -0.88
CA GLY A 416 -3.05 17.10 -2.26
C GLY A 416 -2.41 16.13 -3.25
N LEU A 417 -1.25 15.54 -2.92
CA LEU A 417 -0.56 14.53 -3.73
C LEU A 417 -1.06 13.11 -3.48
N THR A 418 -2.06 12.91 -2.61
CA THR A 418 -2.60 11.58 -2.29
C THR A 418 -3.11 10.81 -3.54
N PRO A 419 -3.78 11.43 -4.54
CA PRO A 419 -4.15 10.71 -5.77
C PRO A 419 -2.94 10.18 -6.54
N LEU A 420 -1.90 10.99 -6.69
CA LEU A 420 -0.65 10.59 -7.34
C LEU A 420 0.08 9.48 -6.56
N ALA A 421 0.05 9.53 -5.23
CA ALA A 421 0.58 8.47 -4.36
C ALA A 421 -0.16 7.14 -4.57
N GLY A 422 -1.50 7.18 -4.62
CA GLY A 422 -2.33 6.00 -4.91
C GLY A 422 -2.07 5.41 -6.29
N ALA A 423 -2.02 6.26 -7.32
CA ALA A 423 -1.69 5.82 -8.68
C ALA A 423 -0.27 5.24 -8.76
N SER A 424 0.72 5.85 -8.08
CA SER A 424 2.10 5.34 -8.05
C SER A 424 2.17 3.95 -7.43
N LEU A 425 1.52 3.73 -6.28
CA LEU A 425 1.49 2.40 -5.65
C LEU A 425 0.78 1.37 -6.53
N PHE A 426 -0.33 1.76 -7.15
CA PHE A 426 -1.06 0.87 -8.06
C PHE A 426 -0.22 0.51 -9.30
N LEU A 427 0.44 1.49 -9.91
CA LEU A 427 1.34 1.28 -11.06
C LEU A 427 2.52 0.37 -10.69
N GLY A 428 3.20 0.62 -9.56
CA GLY A 428 4.31 -0.22 -9.10
C GLY A 428 3.91 -1.66 -8.82
N LEU A 429 2.79 -1.88 -8.13
CA LEU A 429 2.32 -3.23 -7.83
C LEU A 429 1.81 -3.95 -9.09
N THR A 430 1.16 -3.24 -10.03
CA THR A 430 0.74 -3.86 -11.29
C THR A 430 1.91 -4.18 -12.21
N MET A 431 3.08 -3.55 -12.07
CA MET A 431 4.27 -3.99 -12.79
C MET A 431 4.62 -5.44 -12.49
N LEU A 432 4.49 -5.89 -11.23
CA LEU A 432 4.72 -7.29 -10.86
C LEU A 432 3.77 -8.24 -11.59
N THR A 433 2.47 -7.90 -11.62
CA THR A 433 1.46 -8.65 -12.39
C THR A 433 1.84 -8.76 -13.86
N LEU A 434 2.31 -7.65 -14.43
CA LEU A 434 2.60 -7.55 -15.86
C LEU A 434 3.90 -8.26 -16.22
N THR A 435 4.90 -8.27 -15.34
CA THR A 435 6.12 -9.07 -15.51
C THR A 435 5.79 -10.55 -15.48
N GLN A 436 4.94 -11.01 -14.54
CA GLN A 436 4.51 -12.41 -14.48
C GLN A 436 3.69 -12.81 -15.72
N LEU A 437 2.76 -11.97 -16.17
CA LEU A 437 1.99 -12.25 -17.40
C LEU A 437 2.87 -12.24 -18.67
N ARG A 438 3.88 -11.37 -18.74
CA ARG A 438 4.84 -11.37 -19.85
C ARG A 438 5.71 -12.62 -19.85
N ALA A 439 6.11 -13.13 -18.69
CA ALA A 439 6.83 -14.40 -18.57
C ALA A 439 6.02 -15.59 -19.11
N GLU A 440 4.69 -15.48 -19.11
CA GLU A 440 3.75 -16.44 -19.69
C GLU A 440 3.48 -16.20 -21.19
N GLY A 441 4.11 -15.19 -21.80
CA GLY A 441 3.98 -14.85 -23.22
C GLY A 441 2.88 -13.85 -23.55
N PHE A 442 2.16 -13.30 -22.55
CA PHE A 442 1.16 -12.26 -22.80
C PHE A 442 1.82 -10.90 -22.99
N SER A 443 1.62 -10.30 -24.16
CA SER A 443 2.00 -8.92 -24.45
C SER A 443 0.75 -8.04 -24.63
N PHE A 444 0.79 -6.82 -24.10
CA PHE A 444 -0.34 -5.89 -24.11
C PHE A 444 0.10 -4.55 -24.71
N ALA A 445 -0.21 -4.30 -25.99
CA ALA A 445 0.15 -3.05 -26.66
C ALA A 445 -0.58 -1.82 -26.07
N TRP A 446 -1.80 -2.00 -25.56
CA TRP A 446 -2.60 -0.93 -24.95
C TRP A 446 -2.09 -0.49 -23.57
N LEU A 447 -1.21 -1.28 -22.95
CA LEU A 447 -0.81 -1.12 -21.56
C LEU A 447 -0.02 0.18 -21.33
N THR A 448 0.85 0.56 -22.26
CA THR A 448 1.60 1.82 -22.17
C THR A 448 0.65 3.00 -22.10
N TRP A 449 -0.33 3.06 -23.01
CA TRP A 449 -1.37 4.09 -23.02
C TRP A 449 -2.21 4.11 -21.74
N ALA A 450 -2.55 2.94 -21.19
CA ALA A 450 -3.30 2.86 -19.94
C ALA A 450 -2.49 3.36 -18.74
N ARG A 451 -1.18 3.05 -18.68
CA ARG A 451 -0.28 3.56 -17.63
C ARG A 451 -0.13 5.07 -17.72
N ASP A 452 0.11 5.59 -18.93
CA ASP A 452 0.26 7.02 -19.17
C ASP A 452 -1.04 7.79 -18.89
N GLY A 453 -2.18 7.23 -19.28
CA GLY A 453 -3.50 7.80 -19.00
C GLY A 453 -3.80 7.84 -17.49
N LEU A 454 -3.51 6.76 -16.76
CA LEU A 454 -3.68 6.70 -15.31
C LEU A 454 -2.75 7.70 -14.59
N LEU A 455 -1.47 7.76 -14.97
CA LEU A 455 -0.50 8.68 -14.39
C LEU A 455 -0.90 10.13 -14.68
N THR A 456 -1.25 10.45 -15.92
CA THR A 456 -1.70 11.80 -16.32
C THR A 456 -2.95 12.20 -15.56
N GLY A 457 -3.95 11.32 -15.46
CA GLY A 457 -5.16 11.57 -14.67
C GLY A 457 -4.85 11.86 -13.20
N ALA A 458 -3.95 11.09 -12.59
CA ALA A 458 -3.54 11.28 -11.20
C ALA A 458 -2.74 12.57 -10.96
N VAL A 459 -1.91 12.98 -11.93
CA VAL A 459 -1.18 14.26 -11.92
C VAL A 459 -2.17 15.42 -12.02
N LEU A 460 -3.07 15.42 -13.00
CA LEU A 460 -4.08 16.46 -13.16
C LEU A 460 -4.97 16.58 -11.93
N TRP A 461 -5.36 15.45 -11.34
CA TRP A 461 -6.12 15.42 -10.10
C TRP A 461 -5.32 16.03 -8.94
N SER A 462 -4.06 15.65 -8.78
CA SER A 462 -3.21 16.16 -7.69
C SER A 462 -2.89 17.66 -7.84
N LEU A 463 -2.69 18.14 -9.08
CA LEU A 463 -2.55 19.57 -9.40
C LEU A 463 -3.84 20.34 -9.10
N HIS A 464 -5.00 19.79 -9.46
CA HIS A 464 -6.29 20.39 -9.14
C HIS A 464 -6.50 20.51 -7.63
N LEU A 465 -6.23 19.44 -6.87
CA LEU A 465 -6.30 19.46 -5.42
C LEU A 465 -5.31 20.45 -4.80
N GLY A 466 -4.06 20.46 -5.27
CA GLY A 466 -3.04 21.40 -4.84
C GLY A 466 -3.47 22.84 -5.03
N PHE A 467 -3.99 23.18 -6.21
CA PHE A 467 -4.55 24.50 -6.49
C PHE A 467 -5.66 24.88 -5.53
N ARG A 468 -6.60 23.96 -5.25
CA ARG A 468 -7.71 24.21 -4.32
C ARG A 468 -7.23 24.41 -2.88
N LEU A 469 -6.23 23.65 -2.43
CA LEU A 469 -5.64 23.77 -1.10
C LEU A 469 -4.86 25.08 -0.93
N LEU A 470 -4.05 25.45 -1.92
CA LEU A 470 -3.32 26.72 -1.93
C LEU A 470 -4.28 27.91 -2.00
N ARG A 471 -5.32 27.83 -2.83
CA ARG A 471 -6.35 28.88 -2.96
C ARG A 471 -7.21 29.04 -1.71
N ALA A 472 -7.38 27.98 -0.93
CA ALA A 472 -8.06 28.05 0.36
C ALA A 472 -7.22 28.75 1.43
N GLY A 473 -5.89 28.76 1.28
CA GLY A 473 -4.97 29.46 2.20
C GLY A 473 -4.71 30.92 1.82
N ALA A 474 -4.77 31.30 0.54
CA ALA A 474 -4.50 32.66 0.10
C ALA A 474 -5.26 33.12 -1.15
N GLY A 475 -5.15 34.41 -1.46
CA GLY A 475 -5.64 35.04 -2.69
C GLY A 475 -5.02 34.45 -3.97
N LEU A 476 -5.63 34.73 -5.13
CA LEU A 476 -5.17 34.22 -6.42
C LEU A 476 -3.73 34.66 -6.74
N ARG A 477 -3.36 35.90 -6.40
CA ARG A 477 -2.01 36.46 -6.64
C ARG A 477 -0.89 35.69 -5.94
N ALA A 478 -1.15 35.15 -4.75
CA ALA A 478 -0.19 34.30 -4.03
C ALA A 478 -0.28 32.82 -4.45
N THR A 479 -1.45 32.37 -4.92
CA THR A 479 -1.68 30.98 -5.34
C THR A 479 -0.93 30.66 -6.63
N LEU A 480 -0.95 31.56 -7.63
CA LEU A 480 -0.30 31.34 -8.92
C LEU A 480 1.22 31.03 -8.82
N PRO A 481 2.04 31.85 -8.12
CA PRO A 481 3.46 31.53 -7.96
C PRO A 481 3.68 30.29 -7.09
N ALA A 482 2.80 29.99 -6.12
CA ALA A 482 2.90 28.79 -5.29
C ALA A 482 2.56 27.49 -6.03
N MET A 483 1.85 27.57 -7.16
CA MET A 483 1.58 26.40 -8.01
C MET A 483 2.83 25.90 -8.72
N LEU A 484 3.81 26.76 -9.02
CA LEU A 484 5.05 26.34 -9.68
C LEU A 484 5.83 25.30 -8.86
N PRO A 485 6.23 25.56 -7.59
CA PRO A 485 6.91 24.55 -6.79
C PRO A 485 6.03 23.32 -6.53
N TYR A 486 4.71 23.48 -6.36
CA TYR A 486 3.82 22.33 -6.25
C TYR A 486 3.81 21.47 -7.53
N ALA A 487 3.81 22.09 -8.71
CA ALA A 487 3.88 21.42 -10.00
C ALA A 487 5.24 20.75 -10.22
N LEU A 488 6.35 21.35 -9.76
CA LEU A 488 7.67 20.73 -9.77
C LEU A 488 7.70 19.46 -8.89
N ALA A 489 7.08 19.50 -7.71
CA ALA A 489 6.96 18.32 -6.85
C ALA A 489 6.17 17.19 -7.55
N THR A 490 5.04 17.49 -8.20
CA THR A 490 4.32 16.49 -9.00
C THR A 490 5.13 16.00 -10.20
N GLY A 491 5.83 16.91 -10.88
CA GLY A 491 6.60 16.63 -12.08
C GLY A 491 7.79 15.70 -11.81
N ALA A 492 8.43 15.82 -10.65
CA ALA A 492 9.52 14.94 -10.24
C ALA A 492 9.07 13.47 -10.10
N VAL A 493 7.90 13.24 -9.50
CA VAL A 493 7.32 11.89 -9.39
C VAL A 493 6.95 11.34 -10.78
N THR A 494 6.37 12.17 -11.64
CA THR A 494 6.02 11.78 -13.01
C THR A 494 7.26 11.43 -13.82
N ALA A 495 8.31 12.25 -13.75
CA ALA A 495 9.59 11.97 -14.41
C ALA A 495 10.20 10.64 -13.95
N ALA A 496 10.15 10.33 -12.65
CA ALA A 496 10.62 9.05 -12.13
C ALA A 496 9.89 7.86 -12.76
N TRP A 497 8.56 7.94 -12.93
CA TRP A 497 7.77 6.89 -13.60
C TRP A 497 8.02 6.81 -15.11
N LEU A 498 8.10 7.94 -15.80
CA LEU A 498 8.33 7.97 -17.25
C LEU A 498 9.70 7.38 -17.62
N LEU A 499 10.73 7.63 -16.79
CA LEU A 499 12.03 6.99 -16.95
C LEU A 499 11.91 5.46 -16.86
N GLN A 500 11.14 4.95 -15.88
CA GLN A 500 10.94 3.52 -15.71
C GLN A 500 10.15 2.87 -16.86
N PHE A 501 9.16 3.56 -17.44
CA PHE A 501 8.30 2.98 -18.48
C PHE A 501 8.88 3.07 -19.89
N HIS A 502 9.72 4.07 -20.17
CA HIS A 502 10.21 4.34 -21.54
C HIS A 502 11.71 4.11 -21.74
N ARG A 503 12.52 4.01 -20.67
CA ARG A 503 13.95 3.67 -20.78
C ARG A 503 14.28 2.25 -20.33
N GLY A 504 13.30 1.51 -19.82
CA GLY A 504 13.43 0.11 -19.40
C GLY A 504 12.99 -0.87 -20.45
#